data_AF-A0A9W7YK84-F1
#
_entry.id   AF-A0A9W7YK84-F1
#
_cell.length_a   1.000
_cell.length_b   1.000
_cell.length_c   1.000
_cell.angle_alpha   90.00
_cell.angle_beta   90.00
_cell.angle_gamma   90.00
#
_symmetry.space_group_name_H-M   'P 1'
#
loop_
_entity.id
_entity.type
_entity.pdbx_description
1 polymer ?
#
loop_
_entity_poly.entity_id
_entity_poly.type
_entity_poly.pdbx_seq_one_letter_code
_entity_poly.pdbx_strand_id
1 'polypeptide(L)'
;GGAKESLYTNRGSRKVVLKNRKGFVREAIIAGAPLVPTFIFGENDIYDQIDHPILRKAQLWLQSKMMFAVPIFYGRFGVLPRRTPLTVVFSRPVLVEKNPTPSYDEINR
;
A
#
# COMPACT_ATOMS: atom_id res chain seq x y z
N GLY A 1 1.15 -1.35 -0.72
CA GLY A 1 0.21 -2.38 -0.23
C GLY A 1 0.25 -2.53 1.28
N GLY A 2 -0.90 -2.42 1.96
CA GLY A 2 -1.00 -2.75 3.39
C GLY A 2 -2.41 -2.48 3.96
N ALA A 3 -2.67 -2.89 5.20
CA ALA A 3 -4.01 -2.85 5.82
C ALA A 3 -4.73 -1.48 5.76
N LYS A 4 -3.98 -0.37 5.89
CA LYS A 4 -4.54 0.99 5.77
C LYS A 4 -4.90 1.35 4.34
N GLU A 5 -4.13 0.86 3.38
CA GLU A 5 -4.31 1.11 1.95
C GLU A 5 -5.50 0.31 1.39
N SER A 6 -5.72 -0.93 1.88
CA SER A 6 -6.85 -1.77 1.46
C SER A 6 -8.21 -1.18 1.82
N LEU A 7 -8.29 -0.33 2.85
CA LEU A 7 -9.51 0.42 3.16
C LEU A 7 -9.78 1.53 2.14
N TYR A 8 -8.79 2.03 1.41
CA TYR A 8 -9.00 3.09 0.40
C TYR A 8 -9.12 2.54 -1.03
N THR A 9 -9.21 1.22 -1.17
CA THR A 9 -9.22 0.55 -2.47
C THR A 9 -10.64 0.54 -3.00
N ASN A 10 -10.92 1.42 -3.96
CA ASN A 10 -12.18 1.40 -4.72
C ASN A 10 -11.91 1.78 -6.18
N ARG A 11 -12.79 1.35 -7.08
CA ARG A 11 -12.67 1.61 -8.52
C ARG A 11 -12.48 3.08 -8.83
N GLY A 12 -11.57 3.36 -9.75
CA GLY A 12 -11.26 4.73 -10.18
C GLY A 12 -10.54 5.60 -9.14
N SER A 13 -10.37 5.14 -7.90
CA SER A 13 -9.62 5.85 -6.87
C SER A 13 -8.25 5.20 -6.65
N ARG A 14 -7.20 6.01 -6.50
CA ARG A 14 -5.83 5.53 -6.25
C ARG A 14 -5.23 6.32 -5.11
N LYS A 15 -5.27 5.73 -3.90
CA LYS A 15 -4.68 6.32 -2.70
C LYS A 15 -3.61 5.38 -2.18
N VAL A 16 -2.38 5.85 -2.13
CA VAL A 16 -1.23 5.09 -1.64
C VAL A 16 -0.77 5.68 -0.30
N VAL A 17 -0.45 4.83 0.66
CA VAL A 17 -0.05 5.24 2.02
C VAL A 17 1.46 5.09 2.17
N LEU A 18 2.22 6.11 1.76
CA LEU A 18 3.70 6.07 1.79
C LEU A 18 4.34 7.01 2.80
N LYS A 19 3.73 8.17 3.09
CA LYS A 19 4.37 9.27 3.84
C LYS A 19 5.02 8.83 5.15
N ASN A 20 4.34 7.98 5.92
CA ASN A 20 4.79 7.53 7.23
C ASN A 20 5.34 6.09 7.23
N ARG A 21 5.48 5.47 6.06
CA ARG A 21 5.92 4.07 5.92
C ARG A 21 7.32 4.02 5.32
N LYS A 22 8.31 4.34 6.15
CA LYS A 22 9.72 4.43 5.72
C LYS A 22 10.61 3.29 6.25
N GLY A 23 10.02 2.28 6.89
CA GLY A 23 10.77 1.13 7.39
C GLY A 23 11.54 0.40 6.28
N PHE A 24 10.94 0.23 5.10
CA PHE A 24 11.64 -0.40 3.97
C PHE A 24 12.85 0.42 3.48
N VAL A 25 12.81 1.75 3.61
CA VAL A 25 13.94 2.63 3.26
C VAL A 25 15.08 2.43 4.26
N ARG A 26 14.75 2.40 5.56
CA ARG A 26 15.70 2.09 6.62
C ARG A 26 16.40 0.74 6.39
N GLU A 27 15.63 -0.31 6.12
CA GLU A 27 16.20 -1.65 5.88
C GLU A 27 17.08 -1.69 4.62
N ALA A 28 16.70 -0.96 3.56
CA ALA A 28 17.51 -0.85 2.35
C ALA A 28 18.85 -0.15 2.63
N ILE A 29 18.87 0.93 3.42
CA ILE A 29 20.10 1.63 3.83
C ILE A 29 21.00 0.71 4.68
N ILE A 30 20.44 -0.02 5.65
CA ILE A 30 21.21 -0.94 6.49
C ILE A 30 21.85 -2.05 5.65
N ALA A 31 21.11 -2.58 4.68
CA ALA A 31 21.59 -3.62 3.77
C ALA A 31 22.53 -3.09 2.68
N GLY A 32 22.48 -1.79 2.35
CA GLY A 32 23.10 -1.23 1.15
C GLY A 32 22.42 -1.70 -0.14
N ALA A 33 21.12 -1.97 -0.09
CA ALA A 33 20.34 -2.52 -1.20
C ALA A 33 19.60 -1.43 -1.98
N PRO A 34 19.67 -1.42 -3.33
CA PRO A 34 18.96 -0.42 -4.12
C PRO A 34 17.44 -0.57 -4.01
N LEU A 35 16.73 0.55 -3.92
CA LEU A 35 15.28 0.59 -3.91
C LEU A 35 14.74 0.73 -5.34
N VAL A 36 13.81 -0.13 -5.75
CA VAL A 36 13.16 -0.03 -7.07
C VAL A 36 11.69 0.35 -6.90
N PRO A 37 11.32 1.62 -7.14
CA PRO A 37 9.93 2.02 -7.17
C PRO A 37 9.15 1.21 -8.20
N THR A 38 8.06 0.61 -7.74
CA THR A 38 7.18 -0.23 -8.55
C THR A 38 5.73 0.20 -8.30
N PHE A 39 4.93 0.29 -9.37
CA PHE A 39 3.52 0.62 -9.27
C PHE A 39 2.69 -0.28 -10.19
N ILE A 40 1.49 -0.66 -9.75
CA ILE A 40 0.58 -1.53 -10.49
C ILE A 40 -0.69 -0.73 -10.83
N PHE A 41 -0.90 -0.45 -12.11
CA PHE A 41 -2.16 0.10 -12.60
C PHE A 41 -3.20 -0.99 -12.74
N GLY A 42 -4.47 -0.67 -12.41
CA GLY A 42 -5.61 -1.59 -12.49
C GLY A 42 -5.85 -2.45 -11.24
N GLU A 43 -4.93 -2.43 -10.25
CA GLU A 43 -5.06 -3.23 -9.02
C GLU A 43 -6.36 -2.93 -8.26
N ASN A 44 -6.69 -1.64 -8.09
CA ASN A 44 -7.89 -1.21 -7.35
C ASN A 44 -9.20 -1.53 -8.07
N ASP A 45 -9.14 -1.93 -9.34
CA ASP A 45 -10.31 -2.17 -10.16
C ASP A 45 -10.70 -3.66 -10.17
N ILE A 46 -9.90 -4.54 -9.53
CA ILE A 46 -10.13 -5.99 -9.39
C ILE A 46 -11.37 -6.29 -8.52
N TYR A 47 -11.56 -5.50 -7.46
CA TYR A 47 -12.66 -5.64 -6.49
C TYR A 47 -13.34 -4.30 -6.26
N ASP A 48 -14.64 -4.36 -5.93
CA ASP A 48 -15.41 -3.22 -5.42
C ASP A 48 -15.47 -3.30 -3.91
N GLN A 49 -15.26 -2.18 -3.23
CA GLN A 49 -15.38 -2.11 -1.78
C GLN A 49 -16.72 -1.48 -1.40
N ILE A 50 -17.37 -2.02 -0.38
CA ILE A 50 -18.58 -1.40 0.18
C ILE A 50 -18.16 -0.18 0.99
N ASP A 51 -18.43 1.01 0.46
CA ASP A 51 -18.09 2.28 1.12
C ASP A 51 -19.36 2.87 1.76
N HIS A 52 -19.49 2.69 3.07
CA HIS A 52 -20.54 3.32 3.86
C HIS A 52 -19.90 4.11 5.01
N PRO A 53 -20.29 5.38 5.27
CA PRO A 53 -19.61 6.23 6.25
C PRO A 53 -19.51 5.64 7.66
N ILE A 54 -20.56 4.92 8.10
CA ILE A 54 -20.58 4.26 9.42
C ILE A 54 -19.63 3.06 9.45
N LEU A 55 -19.65 2.23 8.40
CA LEU A 55 -18.76 1.08 8.26
C LEU A 55 -17.30 1.54 8.20
N ARG A 56 -17.03 2.61 7.45
CA ARG A 56 -15.72 3.24 7.35
C ARG A 56 -15.20 3.70 8.71
N LYS A 57 -16.04 4.36 9.52
CA LYS A 57 -15.68 4.79 10.88
C LYS A 57 -15.35 3.59 11.76
N ALA A 58 -16.17 2.54 11.72
CA ALA A 58 -15.91 1.31 12.46
C ALA A 58 -14.61 0.62 12.02
N GLN A 59 -14.35 0.51 10.72
CA GLN A 59 -13.11 -0.07 10.16
C GLN A 59 -11.88 0.74 10.57
N LEU A 60 -11.94 2.08 10.53
CA LEU A 60 -10.83 2.93 10.93
C LEU A 60 -10.56 2.86 12.44
N TRP A 61 -11.62 2.81 13.26
CA TRP A 61 -11.50 2.59 14.70
C TRP A 61 -10.92 1.21 15.01
N LEU A 62 -11.36 0.18 14.29
CA LEU A 62 -10.86 -1.17 14.44
C LEU A 62 -9.39 -1.26 14.05
N GLN A 63 -9.01 -0.64 12.93
CA GLN A 63 -7.62 -0.55 12.47
C GLN A 63 -6.72 0.28 13.40
N SER A 64 -7.26 1.29 14.08
CA SER A 64 -6.44 2.07 15.03
C SER A 64 -6.19 1.29 16.32
N LYS A 65 -7.11 0.39 16.70
CA LYS A 65 -6.98 -0.48 17.87
C LYS A 65 -6.31 -1.83 17.58
N MET A 66 -6.47 -2.35 16.37
CA MET A 66 -5.97 -3.66 15.93
C MET A 66 -5.03 -3.52 14.74
N MET A 67 -4.03 -4.40 14.64
CA MET A 67 -3.04 -4.34 13.56
C MET A 67 -3.55 -4.80 12.18
N PHE A 68 -4.79 -5.29 12.08
CA PHE A 68 -5.39 -5.78 10.83
C PHE A 68 -6.62 -4.98 10.42
N ALA A 69 -6.88 -4.93 9.12
CA ALA A 69 -8.07 -4.32 8.55
C ALA A 69 -8.95 -5.41 7.93
N VAL A 70 -10.27 -5.28 8.12
CA VAL A 70 -11.26 -6.16 7.48
C VAL A 70 -12.02 -5.34 6.43
N PRO A 71 -11.50 -5.25 5.19
CA PRO A 71 -12.24 -4.66 4.11
C PRO A 71 -13.43 -5.56 3.74
N ILE A 72 -14.61 -4.98 3.55
CA ILE A 72 -15.75 -5.68 2.95
C ILE A 72 -15.76 -5.36 1.47
N PHE A 73 -15.49 -6.36 0.64
CA PHE A 73 -15.34 -6.21 -0.79
C PHE A 73 -16.04 -7.34 -1.55
N TYR A 74 -16.31 -7.11 -2.82
CA TYR A 74 -16.88 -8.09 -3.72
C TYR A 74 -16.30 -7.96 -5.12
N GLY A 75 -16.32 -9.05 -5.87
CA GLY A 75 -15.87 -9.10 -7.26
C GLY A 75 -16.89 -9.80 -8.15
N ARG A 76 -16.43 -10.61 -9.08
CA ARG A 76 -17.28 -11.47 -9.91
C ARG A 76 -17.84 -12.61 -9.05
N PHE A 77 -19.13 -12.92 -9.20
CA PHE A 77 -19.78 -14.02 -8.46
C PHE A 77 -19.52 -13.98 -6.95
N GLY A 78 -19.52 -12.78 -6.34
CA GLY A 78 -19.26 -12.59 -4.91
C GLY A 78 -17.79 -12.32 -4.60
N VAL A 79 -16.95 -13.36 -4.58
CA VAL A 79 -15.56 -13.26 -4.05
C VAL A 79 -14.46 -13.38 -5.10
N LEU A 80 -14.78 -13.71 -6.36
CA LEU A 80 -13.75 -13.89 -7.39
C LEU A 80 -13.28 -12.54 -7.94
N PRO A 81 -12.00 -12.39 -8.28
CA PRO A 81 -11.49 -11.17 -8.87
C PRO A 81 -12.14 -10.91 -10.24
N ARG A 82 -12.31 -9.63 -10.59
CA ARG A 82 -12.74 -9.26 -11.94
C ARG A 82 -11.57 -9.32 -12.91
N ARG A 83 -11.90 -9.53 -14.19
CA ARG A 83 -10.92 -9.51 -15.27
C ARG A 83 -10.57 -8.07 -15.59
N THR A 84 -9.48 -7.61 -14.99
CA THR A 84 -8.99 -6.25 -15.15
C THR A 84 -7.55 -6.28 -15.63
N PRO A 85 -7.18 -5.54 -16.68
CA PRO A 85 -5.79 -5.46 -17.11
C PRO A 85 -4.93 -4.85 -16.00
N LEU A 86 -3.85 -5.55 -15.64
CA LEU A 86 -2.85 -5.07 -14.69
C LEU A 86 -1.60 -4.68 -15.46
N THR A 87 -1.17 -3.43 -15.28
CA THR A 87 0.08 -2.94 -15.88
C THR A 87 1.05 -2.61 -14.76
N VAL A 88 2.16 -3.34 -14.70
CA VAL A 88 3.22 -3.11 -13.73
C VAL A 88 4.27 -2.22 -14.37
N VAL A 89 4.63 -1.13 -13.69
CA VAL A 89 5.68 -0.21 -14.11
C VAL A 89 6.78 -0.19 -13.07
N PHE A 90 8.02 -0.32 -13.55
CA PHE A 90 9.24 -0.23 -12.75
C PHE A 90 9.98 1.04 -13.13
N SER A 91 10.52 1.75 -12.14
CA SER A 91 11.41 2.89 -12.39
C SER A 91 12.88 2.48 -12.30
N ARG A 92 13.77 3.44 -12.58
CA ARG A 92 15.20 3.27 -12.31
C ARG A 92 15.43 3.03 -10.81
N PRO A 93 16.41 2.20 -10.44
CA PRO A 93 16.78 1.99 -9.04
C PRO A 93 17.26 3.29 -8.38
N VAL A 94 16.88 3.48 -7.12
CA VAL A 94 17.40 4.50 -6.22
C VAL A 94 18.52 3.86 -5.40
N LEU A 95 19.74 4.32 -5.64
CA LEU A 95 20.91 3.84 -4.92
C LEU A 95 20.92 4.43 -3.50
N VAL A 96 21.35 3.62 -2.54
CA VAL A 96 21.52 4.01 -1.14
C VAL A 96 22.92 3.64 -0.70
N GLU A 97 23.52 4.48 0.14
CA GLU A 97 24.80 4.18 0.78
C GLU A 97 24.56 3.31 2.02
N LYS A 98 25.42 2.33 2.25
CA LYS A 98 25.25 1.40 3.38
C LYS A 98 25.58 2.10 4.70
N ASN A 99 24.60 2.22 5.59
CA ASN A 99 24.78 2.77 6.93
C ASN A 99 24.10 1.85 7.98
N PRO A 100 24.85 1.22 8.90
CA PRO A 100 24.28 0.35 9.95
C PRO A 100 23.37 1.08 10.95
N THR A 101 23.54 2.39 11.11
CA THR A 101 22.77 3.23 12.04
C THR A 101 22.25 4.46 11.30
N PRO A 102 21.27 4.28 10.39
CA PRO A 102 20.75 5.38 9.57
C PRO A 102 20.01 6.41 10.44
N SER A 103 20.32 7.68 10.21
CA SER A 103 19.67 8.82 10.83
C SER A 103 18.26 9.05 10.29
N TYR A 104 17.47 9.84 11.02
CA TYR A 104 16.11 10.19 10.59
C TYR A 104 16.10 10.95 9.25
N ASP A 105 17.08 11.82 9.03
CA ASP A 105 17.16 12.64 7.81
C ASP A 105 17.54 11.80 6.59
N GLU A 106 18.43 10.82 6.76
CA GLU A 106 18.78 9.87 5.69
C GLU A 106 17.58 9.03 5.24
N ILE A 107 16.69 8.66 6.16
CA ILE A 107 15.47 7.88 5.86
C ILE A 107 14.40 8.73 5.14
N ASN A 108 14.41 10.05 5.35
CA ASN A 108 13.41 10.97 4.82
C ASN A 108 13.84 11.77 3.59
N ARG A 109 15.10 11.64 3.16
CA ARG A 109 15.55 12.06 1.84
C ARG A 109 14.76 11.38 0.72
#